data_AF-A0A529G6N1-F1
#
_entry.id   AF-A0A529G6N1-F1
#
_cell.length_a   1.000
_cell.length_b   1.000
_cell.length_c   1.000
_cell.angle_alpha   90.00
_cell.angle_beta   90.00
_cell.angle_gamma   90.00
#
_symmetry.space_group_name_H-M   'P 1'
#
loop_
_entity.id
_entity.type
_entity.pdbx_description
1 polymer ?
#
loop_
_entity_poly.entity_id
_entity_poly.type
_entity_poly.pdbx_seq_one_letter_code
_entity_poly.pdbx_strand_id
1 'polypeptide(L)'
;MAFTLSLNTNPLVNRFADPDDLIDAIAYDIGIRDVQLTHEFVNPGWPAATIAKFVRLFRAALDRTGVRITSGMTGPYGRLNHFGHPDADVRRYYVDWFKTFAAISAELGASGIGTQFAIFTHKDYDDPERRARLLDIAMECWREVADHAKAAGLTYLFWEPMSVGREFGHTIESCRALHSEIEAAGLAIPLKMMVDIDHGDVTSSNPADIDPYAWAEA
;
A
#
# COMPACT_ATOMS: atom_id res chain seq x y z
N MET A 1 24.43 3.03 9.12
CA MET A 1 22.98 3.19 8.90
C MET A 1 22.25 2.37 9.94
N ALA A 2 21.16 2.87 10.52
CA ALA A 2 20.34 2.14 11.47
C ALA A 2 19.10 1.59 10.74
N PHE A 3 19.27 0.47 10.04
CA PHE A 3 18.16 -0.22 9.39
C PHE A 3 17.28 -0.94 10.42
N THR A 4 15.99 -1.01 10.14
CA THR A 4 15.03 -1.86 10.86
C THR A 4 14.51 -2.96 9.93
N LEU A 5 14.03 -4.05 10.51
CA LEU A 5 13.45 -5.17 9.77
C LEU A 5 11.97 -5.27 10.14
N SER A 6 11.11 -5.42 9.13
CA SER A 6 9.68 -5.66 9.31
C SER A 6 9.17 -6.84 8.50
N LEU A 7 8.02 -7.38 8.88
CA LEU A 7 7.33 -8.44 8.14
C LEU A 7 6.04 -7.90 7.52
N ASN A 8 5.87 -8.10 6.21
CA ASN A 8 4.56 -8.00 5.59
C ASN A 8 3.73 -9.26 5.91
N THR A 9 2.46 -9.08 6.28
CA THR A 9 1.59 -10.16 6.77
C THR A 9 0.91 -11.00 5.67
N ASN A 10 1.22 -10.78 4.39
CA ASN A 10 0.76 -11.59 3.24
C ASN A 10 0.77 -13.11 3.50
N PRO A 11 1.87 -13.75 3.99
CA PRO A 11 1.89 -15.19 4.21
C PRO A 11 1.10 -15.63 5.46
N LEU A 12 0.54 -14.72 6.23
CA LEU A 12 -0.25 -15.04 7.43
C LEU A 12 -1.77 -14.98 7.16
N VAL A 13 -2.18 -14.29 6.10
CA VAL A 13 -3.58 -14.16 5.69
C VAL A 13 -4.24 -15.54 5.52
N ASN A 14 -5.49 -15.66 5.97
CA ASN A 14 -6.32 -16.88 6.03
C ASN A 14 -5.82 -18.00 6.96
N ARG A 15 -4.53 -18.02 7.30
CA ARG A 15 -3.95 -18.98 8.26
C ARG A 15 -4.19 -18.50 9.69
N PHE A 16 -4.16 -17.19 9.88
CA PHE A 16 -4.52 -16.49 11.11
C PHE A 16 -5.67 -15.53 10.82
N ALA A 17 -6.48 -15.25 11.85
CA ALA A 17 -7.59 -14.31 11.77
C ALA A 17 -7.92 -13.69 13.14
N ASP A 18 -7.70 -14.44 14.21
CA ASP A 18 -7.80 -13.91 15.57
C ASP A 18 -6.58 -12.98 15.85
N PRO A 19 -6.81 -11.76 16.37
CA PRO A 19 -5.72 -10.80 16.63
C PRO A 19 -4.70 -11.28 17.68
N ASP A 20 -5.12 -12.00 18.71
CA ASP A 20 -4.20 -12.49 19.73
C ASP A 20 -3.32 -13.60 19.15
N ASP A 21 -3.92 -14.56 18.44
CA ASP A 21 -3.20 -15.65 17.76
C ASP A 21 -2.16 -15.12 16.75
N LEU A 22 -2.56 -14.18 15.88
CA LEU A 22 -1.65 -13.56 14.92
C LEU A 22 -0.47 -12.85 15.59
N ILE A 23 -0.75 -11.99 16.57
CA ILE A 23 0.26 -11.13 17.17
C ILE A 23 1.18 -11.95 18.10
N ASP A 24 0.66 -12.96 18.79
CA ASP A 24 1.48 -13.87 19.60
C ASP A 24 2.41 -14.72 18.70
N ALA A 25 1.92 -15.23 17.55
CA ALA A 25 2.77 -15.94 16.60
C ALA A 25 3.88 -15.04 16.03
N ILE A 26 3.57 -13.78 15.69
CA ILE A 26 4.57 -12.80 15.25
C ILE A 26 5.61 -12.52 16.34
N ALA A 27 5.17 -12.36 17.59
CA ALA A 27 6.03 -12.00 18.70
C ALA A 27 6.95 -13.15 19.13
N TYR A 28 6.41 -14.37 19.25
CA TYR A 28 7.08 -15.47 19.94
C TYR A 28 7.63 -16.54 19.01
N ASP A 29 6.96 -16.81 17.88
CA ASP A 29 7.42 -17.83 16.93
C ASP A 29 8.30 -17.21 15.82
N ILE A 30 7.88 -16.06 15.27
CA ILE A 30 8.64 -15.35 14.24
C ILE A 30 9.73 -14.48 14.87
N GLY A 31 9.45 -13.85 16.02
CA GLY A 31 10.43 -13.05 16.75
C GLY A 31 10.73 -11.70 16.11
N ILE A 32 9.74 -11.07 15.45
CA ILE A 32 9.90 -9.76 14.80
C ILE A 32 8.99 -8.70 15.45
N ARG A 33 9.51 -7.48 15.60
CA ARG A 33 8.78 -6.37 16.23
C ARG A 33 7.91 -5.60 15.24
N ASP A 34 8.48 -5.19 14.11
CA ASP A 34 7.83 -4.23 13.22
C ASP A 34 7.07 -4.97 12.11
N VAL A 35 5.85 -4.53 11.81
CA VAL A 35 4.92 -5.25 10.94
C VAL A 35 4.27 -4.31 9.94
N GLN A 36 4.22 -4.74 8.68
CA GLN A 36 3.33 -4.17 7.66
C GLN A 36 2.05 -5.01 7.62
N LEU A 37 0.98 -4.46 8.19
CA LEU A 37 -0.30 -5.17 8.33
C LEU A 37 -1.08 -5.11 7.03
N THR A 38 -1.62 -6.26 6.59
CA THR A 38 -2.47 -6.31 5.41
C THR A 38 -3.94 -6.14 5.77
N HIS A 39 -4.71 -5.56 4.85
CA HIS A 39 -6.10 -5.17 5.10
C HIS A 39 -7.05 -6.32 5.50
N GLU A 40 -6.73 -7.57 5.23
CA GLU A 40 -7.61 -8.71 5.49
C GLU A 40 -7.91 -8.91 6.98
N PHE A 41 -6.99 -8.50 7.86
CA PHE A 41 -7.14 -8.67 9.31
C PHE A 41 -8.07 -7.65 9.96
N VAL A 42 -8.14 -6.43 9.39
CA VAL A 42 -9.13 -5.41 9.74
C VAL A 42 -9.61 -4.75 8.44
N ASN A 43 -10.61 -5.37 7.80
CA ASN A 43 -11.03 -4.94 6.47
C ASN A 43 -11.81 -3.62 6.52
N PRO A 44 -11.39 -2.57 5.81
CA PRO A 44 -12.11 -1.29 5.73
C PRO A 44 -13.53 -1.41 5.14
N GLY A 45 -13.85 -2.50 4.43
CA GLY A 45 -15.19 -2.78 3.92
C GLY A 45 -16.15 -3.41 4.94
N TRP A 46 -15.70 -3.71 6.17
CA TRP A 46 -16.58 -4.22 7.22
C TRP A 46 -17.48 -3.13 7.82
N PRO A 47 -18.58 -3.51 8.51
CA PRO A 47 -19.35 -2.57 9.29
C PRO A 47 -18.47 -1.84 10.32
N ALA A 48 -18.69 -0.53 10.51
CA ALA A 48 -17.87 0.30 11.40
C ALA A 48 -17.74 -0.25 12.83
N ALA A 49 -18.82 -0.85 13.38
CA ALA A 49 -18.79 -1.47 14.70
C ALA A 49 -17.84 -2.69 14.76
N THR A 50 -17.74 -3.45 13.68
CA THR A 50 -16.81 -4.59 13.55
C THR A 50 -15.37 -4.08 13.47
N ILE A 51 -15.11 -3.07 12.66
CA ILE A 51 -13.78 -2.42 12.57
C ILE A 51 -13.34 -1.94 13.95
N ALA A 52 -14.18 -1.15 14.64
CA ALA A 52 -13.87 -0.62 15.96
C ALA A 52 -13.60 -1.72 17.00
N LYS A 53 -14.33 -2.85 16.93
CA LYS A 53 -14.05 -4.01 17.79
C LYS A 53 -12.65 -4.58 17.51
N PHE A 54 -12.33 -4.84 16.25
CA PHE A 54 -11.06 -5.47 15.88
C PHE A 54 -9.86 -4.57 16.12
N VAL A 55 -9.96 -3.26 15.89
CA VAL A 55 -8.91 -2.30 16.25
C VAL A 55 -8.59 -2.37 17.75
N ARG A 56 -9.60 -2.45 18.63
CA ARG A 56 -9.38 -2.60 20.08
C ARG A 56 -8.68 -3.90 20.44
N LEU A 57 -9.07 -5.01 19.81
CA LEU A 57 -8.44 -6.32 20.04
C LEU A 57 -6.97 -6.30 19.60
N PHE A 58 -6.68 -5.78 18.41
CA PHE A 58 -5.32 -5.61 17.93
C PHE A 58 -4.49 -4.74 18.87
N ARG A 59 -5.00 -3.58 19.32
CA ARG A 59 -4.27 -2.72 20.26
C ARG A 59 -3.90 -3.44 21.55
N ALA A 60 -4.82 -4.20 22.12
CA ALA A 60 -4.54 -4.98 23.33
C ALA A 60 -3.43 -6.02 23.10
N ALA A 61 -3.42 -6.70 21.95
CA ALA A 61 -2.38 -7.67 21.59
C ALA A 61 -1.02 -6.99 21.35
N LEU A 62 -1.00 -5.86 20.65
CA LEU A 62 0.21 -5.06 20.39
C LEU A 62 0.82 -4.52 21.70
N ASP A 63 -0.02 -3.97 22.60
CA ASP A 63 0.42 -3.45 23.90
C ASP A 63 0.99 -4.56 24.80
N ARG A 64 0.42 -5.77 24.74
CA ARG A 64 0.87 -6.94 25.51
C ARG A 64 2.23 -7.47 25.05
N THR A 65 2.45 -7.52 23.73
CA THR A 65 3.59 -8.20 23.12
C THR A 65 4.74 -7.27 22.75
N GLY A 66 4.46 -5.99 22.55
CA GLY A 66 5.42 -5.00 22.06
C GLY A 66 5.62 -5.01 20.53
N VAL A 67 4.88 -5.85 19.79
CA VAL A 67 4.80 -5.80 18.32
C VAL A 67 4.22 -4.44 17.90
N ARG A 68 4.67 -3.93 16.75
CA ARG A 68 4.31 -2.62 16.23
C ARG A 68 3.85 -2.72 14.80
N ILE A 69 2.66 -2.21 14.52
CA ILE A 69 2.24 -1.97 13.14
C ILE A 69 2.90 -0.66 12.69
N THR A 70 3.78 -0.73 11.68
CA THR A 70 4.53 0.44 11.19
C THR A 70 3.93 1.01 9.90
N SER A 71 3.27 0.16 9.11
CA SER A 71 2.55 0.54 7.89
C SER A 71 1.38 -0.40 7.60
N GLY A 72 0.43 0.05 6.77
CA GLY A 72 -0.65 -0.76 6.22
C GLY A 72 -0.52 -0.94 4.71
N MET A 73 -0.71 -2.16 4.20
CA MET A 73 -0.64 -2.46 2.77
C MET A 73 -1.87 -3.28 2.33
N THR A 74 -2.27 -3.18 1.07
CA THR A 74 -3.22 -4.14 0.49
C THR A 74 -2.56 -5.51 0.38
N GLY A 75 -3.21 -6.53 0.94
CA GLY A 75 -2.70 -7.90 0.96
C GLY A 75 -2.94 -8.65 -0.35
N PRO A 76 -2.79 -10.00 -0.35
CA PRO A 76 -2.88 -10.80 -1.57
C PRO A 76 -4.24 -10.71 -2.25
N TYR A 77 -5.30 -10.46 -1.49
CA TYR A 77 -6.67 -10.33 -2.02
C TYR A 77 -7.06 -8.88 -2.33
N GLY A 78 -6.11 -7.95 -2.19
CA GLY A 78 -6.29 -6.52 -2.45
C GLY A 78 -5.62 -6.04 -3.73
N ARG A 79 -4.99 -6.88 -4.56
CA ARG A 79 -4.39 -6.45 -5.83
C ARG A 79 -5.49 -6.22 -6.88
N LEU A 80 -6.02 -5.00 -6.94
CA LEU A 80 -7.18 -4.61 -7.75
C LEU A 80 -6.90 -3.34 -8.54
N ASN A 81 -7.81 -2.98 -9.46
CA ASN A 81 -7.71 -1.74 -10.21
C ASN A 81 -7.63 -0.48 -9.32
N HIS A 82 -8.33 -0.49 -8.18
CA HIS A 82 -8.45 0.63 -7.24
C HIS A 82 -8.73 1.96 -7.96
N PHE A 83 -7.83 2.93 -7.84
CA PHE A 83 -7.96 4.24 -8.46
C PHE A 83 -7.83 4.22 -9.99
N GLY A 84 -7.33 3.11 -10.56
CA GLY A 84 -7.33 2.82 -11.98
C GLY A 84 -8.58 2.11 -12.50
N HIS A 85 -9.61 1.89 -11.66
CA HIS A 85 -10.86 1.32 -12.15
C HIS A 85 -11.56 2.32 -13.08
N PRO A 86 -12.12 1.93 -14.25
CA PRO A 86 -12.69 2.87 -15.22
C PRO A 86 -14.01 3.51 -14.75
N ASP A 87 -14.76 2.81 -13.89
CA ASP A 87 -16.00 3.32 -13.29
C ASP A 87 -15.74 4.27 -12.11
N ALA A 88 -16.42 5.43 -12.11
CA ALA A 88 -16.22 6.48 -11.12
C ALA A 88 -16.75 6.12 -9.73
N ASP A 89 -17.85 5.37 -9.64
CA ASP A 89 -18.45 4.99 -8.36
C ASP A 89 -17.61 3.90 -7.69
N VAL A 90 -17.03 2.99 -8.47
CA VAL A 90 -16.06 2.01 -7.96
C VAL A 90 -14.80 2.70 -7.44
N ARG A 91 -14.27 3.72 -8.14
CA ARG A 91 -13.15 4.52 -7.61
C ARG A 91 -13.53 5.24 -6.33
N ARG A 92 -14.72 5.84 -6.27
CA ARG A 92 -15.24 6.49 -5.06
C ARG A 92 -15.27 5.53 -3.89
N TYR A 93 -15.78 4.31 -4.09
CA TYR A 93 -15.76 3.26 -3.07
C TYR A 93 -14.35 3.02 -2.55
N TYR A 94 -13.35 2.85 -3.43
CA TYR A 94 -11.98 2.62 -2.99
C TYR A 94 -11.34 3.85 -2.33
N VAL A 95 -11.66 5.07 -2.76
CA VAL A 95 -11.21 6.29 -2.06
C VAL A 95 -11.70 6.26 -0.62
N ASP A 96 -12.98 6.00 -0.38
CA ASP A 96 -13.55 5.95 0.97
C ASP A 96 -13.03 4.75 1.78
N TRP A 97 -12.77 3.63 1.10
CA TRP A 97 -12.13 2.45 1.68
C TRP A 97 -10.70 2.77 2.15
N PHE A 98 -9.88 3.46 1.36
CA PHE A 98 -8.52 3.85 1.74
C PHE A 98 -8.49 4.92 2.82
N LYS A 99 -9.49 5.82 2.87
CA LYS A 99 -9.67 6.75 4.00
C LYS A 99 -9.90 5.98 5.30
N THR A 100 -10.76 4.96 5.27
CA THR A 100 -11.00 4.08 6.44
C THR A 100 -9.76 3.25 6.77
N PHE A 101 -9.02 2.77 5.77
CA PHE A 101 -7.76 2.04 5.99
C PHE A 101 -6.70 2.92 6.66
N ALA A 102 -6.65 4.21 6.30
CA ALA A 102 -5.77 5.18 6.94
C ALA A 102 -6.12 5.36 8.42
N ALA A 103 -7.41 5.50 8.74
CA ALA A 103 -7.87 5.62 10.13
C ALA A 103 -7.54 4.36 10.95
N ILE A 104 -7.84 3.16 10.42
CA ILE A 104 -7.49 1.88 11.06
C ILE A 104 -5.98 1.82 11.34
N SER A 105 -5.17 2.09 10.32
CA SER A 105 -3.71 1.97 10.42
C SER A 105 -3.14 2.97 11.43
N ALA A 106 -3.61 4.21 11.42
CA ALA A 106 -3.21 5.23 12.40
C ALA A 106 -3.57 4.82 13.83
N GLU A 107 -4.78 4.29 14.06
CA GLU A 107 -5.20 3.82 15.38
C GLU A 107 -4.36 2.64 15.91
N LEU A 108 -3.76 1.86 15.00
CA LEU A 108 -2.84 0.75 15.30
C LEU A 108 -1.36 1.19 15.40
N GLY A 109 -1.06 2.48 15.22
CA GLY A 109 0.27 3.07 15.37
C GLY A 109 1.10 3.15 14.08
N ALA A 110 0.53 2.84 12.92
CA ALA A 110 1.21 2.95 11.64
C ALA A 110 1.51 4.42 11.28
N SER A 111 2.58 4.62 10.50
CA SER A 111 2.96 5.96 10.02
C SER A 111 2.56 6.22 8.56
N GLY A 112 2.16 5.18 7.82
CA GLY A 112 1.70 5.30 6.44
C GLY A 112 0.96 4.08 5.92
N ILE A 113 0.25 4.26 4.80
CA ILE A 113 -0.46 3.19 4.09
C ILE A 113 -0.20 3.25 2.59
N GLY A 114 -0.46 2.15 1.89
CA GLY A 114 -0.29 2.11 0.44
C GLY A 114 -0.87 0.88 -0.25
N THR A 115 -0.70 0.88 -1.57
CA THR A 115 -1.08 -0.16 -2.54
C THR A 115 -0.26 0.07 -3.82
N GLN A 116 -0.60 -0.55 -4.96
CA GLN A 116 -0.07 -0.11 -6.25
C GLN A 116 -0.49 1.33 -6.56
N PHE A 117 0.20 2.06 -7.44
CA PHE A 117 -0.26 3.41 -7.82
C PHE A 117 -1.68 3.37 -8.38
N ALA A 118 -1.89 2.44 -9.32
CA ALA A 118 -3.17 2.01 -9.88
C ALA A 118 -2.91 0.71 -10.67
N ILE A 119 -3.97 -0.04 -11.01
CA ILE A 119 -3.86 -1.12 -12.00
C ILE A 119 -4.83 -0.84 -13.13
N PHE A 120 -4.33 -0.61 -14.34
CA PHE A 120 -5.16 -0.28 -15.49
C PHE A 120 -5.61 -1.53 -16.25
N THR A 121 -6.77 -1.44 -16.89
CA THR A 121 -7.20 -2.42 -17.89
C THR A 121 -6.37 -2.27 -19.17
N HIS A 122 -6.31 -3.31 -20.01
CA HIS A 122 -5.66 -3.18 -21.33
C HIS A 122 -6.26 -2.03 -22.14
N LYS A 123 -7.59 -1.91 -22.16
CA LYS A 123 -8.31 -0.86 -22.90
C LYS A 123 -7.90 0.56 -22.46
N ASP A 124 -7.69 0.76 -21.16
CA ASP A 124 -7.35 2.08 -20.62
C ASP A 124 -5.85 2.36 -20.68
N TYR A 125 -5.01 1.32 -20.72
CA TYR A 125 -3.56 1.46 -20.80
C TYR A 125 -3.03 1.60 -22.24
N ASP A 126 -3.59 0.84 -23.18
CA ASP A 126 -3.10 0.75 -24.56
C ASP A 126 -3.51 1.96 -25.42
N ASP A 127 -4.52 2.72 -24.99
CA ASP A 127 -4.92 4.00 -25.58
C ASP A 127 -4.24 5.15 -24.81
N PRO A 128 -3.28 5.87 -25.43
CA PRO A 128 -2.50 6.90 -24.74
C PRO A 128 -3.35 8.03 -24.13
N GLU A 129 -4.46 8.41 -24.78
CA GLU A 129 -5.31 9.46 -24.27
C GLU A 129 -6.14 8.99 -23.08
N ARG A 130 -6.65 7.74 -23.12
CA ARG A 130 -7.34 7.14 -21.97
C ARG A 130 -6.38 6.99 -20.80
N ARG A 131 -5.15 6.54 -21.06
CA ARG A 131 -4.12 6.36 -20.05
C ARG A 131 -3.78 7.67 -19.35
N ALA A 132 -3.51 8.74 -20.11
CA ALA A 132 -3.20 10.05 -19.54
C ALA A 132 -4.35 10.57 -18.67
N ARG A 133 -5.59 10.55 -19.18
CA ARG A 133 -6.77 10.98 -18.40
C ARG A 133 -6.98 10.17 -17.13
N LEU A 134 -6.78 8.86 -17.18
CA LEU A 134 -6.99 8.00 -16.02
C LEU A 134 -5.86 8.11 -14.99
N LEU A 135 -4.64 8.47 -15.41
CA LEU A 135 -3.53 8.80 -14.51
C LEU A 135 -3.84 10.06 -13.71
N ASP A 136 -4.33 11.12 -14.37
CA ASP A 136 -4.77 12.35 -13.68
C ASP A 136 -5.88 12.04 -12.65
N ILE A 137 -6.86 11.23 -13.03
CA ILE A 137 -7.94 10.80 -12.13
C ILE A 137 -7.40 10.01 -10.94
N ALA A 138 -6.44 9.10 -11.15
CA ALA A 138 -5.84 8.32 -10.08
C ALA A 138 -5.03 9.21 -9.11
N MET A 139 -4.34 10.23 -9.62
CA MET A 139 -3.64 11.23 -8.80
C MET A 139 -4.61 11.99 -7.90
N GLU A 140 -5.77 12.40 -8.41
CA GLU A 140 -6.79 13.08 -7.60
C GLU A 140 -7.42 12.16 -6.53
N CYS A 141 -7.56 10.86 -6.82
CA CYS A 141 -7.95 9.88 -5.81
C CYS A 141 -6.90 9.82 -4.67
N TRP A 142 -5.61 9.78 -5.01
CA TRP A 142 -4.52 9.84 -4.03
C TRP A 142 -4.53 11.15 -3.23
N ARG A 143 -4.84 12.29 -3.85
CA ARG A 143 -4.96 13.59 -3.17
C ARG A 143 -6.03 13.56 -2.07
N GLU A 144 -7.22 13.04 -2.38
CA GLU A 144 -8.28 12.90 -1.39
C GLU A 144 -7.91 11.99 -0.22
N VAL A 145 -7.19 10.88 -0.50
CA VAL A 145 -6.72 9.97 0.55
C VAL A 145 -5.63 10.64 1.39
N ALA A 146 -4.71 11.40 0.78
CA ALA A 146 -3.65 12.12 1.49
C ALA A 146 -4.21 13.16 2.47
N ASP A 147 -5.24 13.91 2.09
CA ASP A 147 -5.92 14.85 2.98
C ASP A 147 -6.50 14.16 4.22
N HIS A 148 -7.19 13.04 4.02
CA HIS A 148 -7.78 12.28 5.12
C HIS A 148 -6.71 11.59 5.98
N ALA A 149 -5.71 10.97 5.36
CA ALA A 149 -4.62 10.27 6.04
C ALA A 149 -3.82 11.22 6.94
N LYS A 150 -3.58 12.45 6.48
CA LYS A 150 -2.98 13.51 7.30
C LYS A 150 -3.82 13.82 8.54
N ALA A 151 -5.14 13.97 8.36
CA ALA A 151 -6.06 14.23 9.47
C ALA A 151 -6.13 13.05 10.46
N ALA A 152 -5.98 11.81 9.97
CA ALA A 152 -5.90 10.60 10.78
C ALA A 152 -4.56 10.47 11.54
N GLY A 153 -3.54 11.26 11.19
CA GLY A 153 -2.23 11.26 11.85
C GLY A 153 -1.13 10.49 11.12
N LEU A 154 -1.37 10.02 9.89
CA LEU A 154 -0.33 9.43 9.06
C LEU A 154 0.63 10.51 8.54
N THR A 155 1.87 10.11 8.28
CA THR A 155 2.96 11.01 7.87
C THR A 155 3.38 10.82 6.41
N TYR A 156 3.03 9.70 5.81
CA TYR A 156 3.22 9.43 4.39
C TYR A 156 2.18 8.43 3.87
N LEU A 157 1.99 8.43 2.55
CA LEU A 157 1.40 7.33 1.80
C LEU A 157 2.51 6.65 1.01
N PHE A 158 2.25 5.47 0.45
CA PHE A 158 3.17 4.88 -0.51
C PHE A 158 2.45 4.18 -1.68
N TRP A 159 3.16 4.09 -2.80
CA TRP A 159 2.79 3.25 -3.93
C TRP A 159 3.89 2.21 -4.17
N GLU A 160 3.50 1.02 -4.61
CA GLU A 160 4.40 -0.06 -4.98
C GLU A 160 4.63 -0.06 -6.51
N PRO A 161 5.86 0.18 -7.00
CA PRO A 161 6.24 -0.07 -8.39
C PRO A 161 6.09 -1.55 -8.71
N MET A 162 5.53 -1.89 -9.87
CA MET A 162 5.24 -3.27 -10.29
C MET A 162 6.12 -3.68 -11.45
N SER A 163 5.74 -4.72 -12.20
CA SER A 163 6.61 -5.38 -13.20
C SER A 163 6.05 -5.36 -14.63
N VAL A 164 4.93 -4.67 -14.86
CA VAL A 164 4.36 -4.45 -16.20
C VAL A 164 3.81 -3.04 -16.34
N GLY A 165 3.82 -2.50 -17.56
CA GLY A 165 3.45 -1.11 -17.81
C GLY A 165 2.11 -0.68 -17.21
N ARG A 166 1.05 -1.50 -17.36
CA ARG A 166 -0.30 -1.21 -16.86
C ARG A 166 -0.45 -1.22 -15.33
N GLU A 167 0.59 -1.64 -14.62
CA GLU A 167 0.66 -1.64 -13.15
C GLU A 167 1.72 -0.67 -12.62
N PHE A 168 2.34 0.10 -13.54
CA PHE A 168 3.26 1.20 -13.30
C PHE A 168 4.61 0.81 -12.68
N GLY A 169 5.63 1.63 -12.91
CA GLY A 169 6.96 1.44 -12.31
C GLY A 169 7.75 0.20 -12.76
N HIS A 170 7.36 -0.44 -13.87
CA HIS A 170 8.00 -1.65 -14.42
C HIS A 170 9.47 -1.54 -14.85
N THR A 171 10.02 -0.33 -14.88
CA THR A 171 11.45 -0.06 -15.12
C THR A 171 11.90 1.03 -14.15
N ILE A 172 13.20 1.12 -13.84
CA ILE A 172 13.72 2.16 -12.94
C ILE A 172 13.41 3.55 -13.51
N GLU A 173 13.53 3.72 -14.83
CA GLU A 173 13.21 4.97 -15.51
C GLU A 173 11.72 5.34 -15.37
N SER A 174 10.81 4.42 -15.69
CA SER A 174 9.37 4.70 -15.60
C SER A 174 8.91 4.92 -14.15
N CYS A 175 9.55 4.24 -13.19
CA CYS A 175 9.33 4.43 -11.78
C CYS A 175 9.71 5.84 -11.32
N ARG A 176 10.92 6.30 -11.67
CA ARG A 176 11.38 7.67 -11.35
C ARG A 176 10.57 8.76 -12.04
N ALA A 177 10.16 8.53 -13.28
CA ALA A 177 9.31 9.46 -14.03
C ALA A 177 7.97 9.68 -13.31
N LEU A 178 7.25 8.61 -12.99
CA LEU A 178 5.99 8.71 -12.24
C LEU A 178 6.21 9.28 -10.84
N HIS A 179 7.28 8.90 -10.15
CA HIS A 179 7.54 9.43 -8.81
C HIS A 179 7.80 10.94 -8.83
N SER A 180 8.47 11.45 -9.85
CA SER A 180 8.67 12.90 -10.04
C SER A 180 7.35 13.65 -10.25
N GLU A 181 6.41 13.06 -11.01
CA GLU A 181 5.06 13.62 -11.17
C GLU A 181 4.27 13.60 -9.86
N ILE A 182 4.38 12.52 -9.07
CA ILE A 182 3.78 12.40 -7.73
C ILE A 182 4.31 13.48 -6.79
N GLU A 183 5.63 13.71 -6.76
CA GLU A 183 6.22 14.75 -5.92
C GLU A 183 5.76 16.15 -6.35
N ALA A 184 5.71 16.41 -7.66
CA ALA A 184 5.23 17.68 -8.22
C ALA A 184 3.75 17.96 -7.91
N ALA A 185 2.93 16.93 -7.71
CA ALA A 185 1.51 17.07 -7.39
C ALA A 185 1.24 17.71 -6.01
N GLY A 186 2.24 17.75 -5.11
CA GLY A 186 2.16 18.48 -3.85
C GLY A 186 1.02 18.00 -2.93
N LEU A 187 0.95 16.68 -2.70
CA LEU A 187 -0.07 16.08 -1.83
C LEU A 187 0.08 16.51 -0.36
N ALA A 188 -0.98 16.41 0.43
CA ALA A 188 -1.01 16.92 1.81
C ALA A 188 0.00 16.24 2.77
N ILE A 189 0.36 15.00 2.48
CA ILE A 189 1.49 14.21 3.00
C ILE A 189 2.17 13.50 1.81
N PRO A 190 3.49 13.23 1.87
CA PRO A 190 4.22 12.66 0.74
C PRO A 190 3.71 11.25 0.37
N LEU A 191 3.53 11.00 -0.92
CA LEU A 191 3.30 9.66 -1.49
C LEU A 191 4.65 9.10 -1.98
N LYS A 192 5.24 8.21 -1.17
CA LYS A 192 6.58 7.63 -1.38
C LYS A 192 6.52 6.35 -2.21
N MET A 193 7.67 5.87 -2.67
CA MET A 193 7.78 4.52 -3.24
C MET A 193 8.00 3.49 -2.12
N MET A 194 7.37 2.33 -2.24
CA MET A 194 7.75 1.11 -1.54
C MET A 194 8.28 0.13 -2.59
N VAL A 195 9.60 0.09 -2.75
CA VAL A 195 10.25 -0.73 -3.78
C VAL A 195 10.39 -2.17 -3.29
N ASP A 196 9.88 -3.12 -4.08
CA ASP A 196 10.33 -4.51 -4.05
C ASP A 196 11.48 -4.65 -5.06
N ILE A 197 12.66 -5.05 -4.58
CA ILE A 197 13.87 -5.16 -5.42
C ILE A 197 13.82 -6.33 -6.40
N ASP A 198 12.85 -7.25 -6.26
CA ASP A 198 12.61 -8.35 -7.20
C ASP A 198 11.57 -8.00 -8.27
N HIS A 199 10.91 -6.84 -8.15
CA HIS A 199 10.07 -6.33 -9.23
C HIS A 199 10.92 -5.80 -10.39
N GLY A 200 10.33 -5.82 -11.59
CA GLY A 200 10.97 -5.32 -12.80
C GLY A 200 10.45 -6.05 -14.03
N ASP A 201 10.42 -5.37 -15.17
CA ASP A 201 10.06 -6.00 -16.44
C ASP A 201 11.21 -6.91 -16.91
N VAL A 202 11.04 -8.22 -16.71
CA VAL A 202 11.98 -9.27 -17.16
C VAL A 202 12.21 -9.29 -18.68
N THR A 203 11.39 -8.58 -19.46
CA THR A 203 11.56 -8.43 -20.90
C THR A 203 12.30 -7.14 -21.30
N SER A 204 12.65 -6.28 -20.33
CA SER A 204 13.42 -5.06 -20.57
C SER A 204 14.78 -5.38 -21.22
N SER A 205 15.17 -4.56 -22.20
CA SER A 205 16.52 -4.62 -22.77
C SER A 205 17.59 -4.04 -21.85
N ASN A 206 17.19 -3.33 -20.79
CA ASN A 206 18.10 -2.78 -19.79
C ASN A 206 18.20 -3.75 -18.60
N PRO A 207 19.34 -4.41 -18.37
CA PRO A 207 19.48 -5.41 -17.31
C PRO A 207 19.32 -4.83 -15.90
N ALA A 208 19.52 -3.51 -15.73
CA ALA A 208 19.33 -2.85 -14.43
C ALA A 208 17.85 -2.89 -13.97
N ASP A 209 16.90 -3.00 -14.89
CA ASP A 209 15.47 -3.01 -14.53
C ASP A 209 15.05 -4.29 -13.79
N ILE A 210 15.88 -5.35 -13.81
CA ILE A 210 15.63 -6.62 -13.13
C ILE A 210 16.78 -7.01 -12.19
N ASP A 211 17.69 -6.08 -11.92
CA ASP A 211 18.79 -6.28 -10.99
C ASP A 211 18.40 -5.71 -9.61
N PRO A 212 18.24 -6.57 -8.58
CA PRO A 212 17.90 -6.11 -7.23
C PRO A 212 18.90 -5.11 -6.64
N TYR A 213 20.17 -5.15 -7.06
CA TYR A 213 21.17 -4.19 -6.61
C TYR A 213 20.96 -2.82 -7.25
N ALA A 214 20.60 -2.77 -8.53
CA ALA A 214 20.29 -1.52 -9.21
C ALA A 214 19.06 -0.85 -8.60
N TRP A 215 18.02 -1.61 -8.24
CA TRP A 215 16.86 -1.09 -7.50
C TRP A 215 17.21 -0.59 -6.10
N ALA A 216 18.11 -1.28 -5.39
CA ALA A 216 18.56 -0.84 -4.07
C ALA A 216 19.38 0.47 -4.09
N GLU A 217 20.04 0.78 -5.21
CA GLU A 217 20.79 2.03 -5.43
C GLU A 217 19.95 3.18 -5.99
N ALA A 218 18.77 2.89 -6.55
CA ALA A 218 18.01 3.81 -7.40
C ALA A 218 17.17 4.87 -6.67
#